data_AF-A0A4Q3I5Y7-F1
#
_entry.id   AF-A0A4Q3I5Y7-F1
#
_cell.length_a   1.000
_cell.length_b   1.000
_cell.length_c   1.000
_cell.angle_alpha   90.00
_cell.angle_beta   90.00
_cell.angle_gamma   90.00
#
_symmetry.space_group_name_H-M   'P 1'
#
loop_
_entity.id
_entity.type
_entity.pdbx_description
1 polymer ?
#
loop_
_entity_poly.entity_id
_entity_poly.type
_entity_poly.pdbx_seq_one_letter_code
_entity_poly.pdbx_strand_id
1 'polypeptide(L)'
;MTIFAPIIGALMVQLGPPPPLISVVELADQGASAESRAATQLIIGKLQPGYVRVRRSEAPAGALETCRTDPAVLASCLSEALAQAGAGSGHVVLMTREQDGVLHWLCVGRNAGPFTASRQSVSLGPLTDLYADGESEVLHRAAACLTYAGNQSGW
;
A
#
# COMPACT_ATOMS: atom_id res chain seq x y z
N MET A 1 7.24 60.77 -17.81
CA MET A 1 7.18 59.98 -16.56
C MET A 1 6.49 58.67 -16.88
N THR A 2 7.26 57.59 -16.98
CA THR A 2 6.77 56.25 -17.31
C THR A 2 6.64 55.48 -16.02
N ILE A 3 5.42 55.12 -15.63
CA ILE A 3 5.13 54.36 -14.42
C ILE A 3 5.25 52.87 -14.78
N PHE A 4 6.29 52.21 -14.26
CA PHE A 4 6.39 50.75 -14.28
C PHE A 4 5.58 50.19 -13.11
N ALA A 5 4.48 49.53 -13.41
CA ALA A 5 3.76 48.70 -12.44
C ALA A 5 4.50 47.36 -12.30
N PRO A 6 4.87 46.91 -11.09
CA PRO A 6 5.43 45.58 -10.90
C PRO A 6 4.30 44.55 -11.02
N ILE A 7 4.41 43.67 -12.02
CA ILE A 7 3.60 42.46 -12.13
C ILE A 7 4.05 41.54 -11.00
N ILE A 8 3.29 41.52 -9.91
CA ILE A 8 3.39 40.48 -8.88
C ILE A 8 2.87 39.20 -9.53
N GLY A 9 3.80 38.43 -10.11
CA GLY A 9 3.54 37.07 -10.55
C GLY A 9 3.24 36.21 -9.33
N ALA A 10 1.96 36.05 -9.00
CA ALA A 10 1.52 35.03 -8.07
C ALA A 10 1.87 33.67 -8.69
N LEU A 11 2.96 33.08 -8.21
CA LEU A 11 3.30 31.69 -8.46
C LEU A 11 2.22 30.86 -7.74
N MET A 12 1.09 30.64 -8.42
CA MET A 12 0.15 29.62 -7.99
C MET A 12 0.87 28.28 -8.17
N VAL A 13 1.51 27.82 -7.10
CA VAL A 13 1.86 26.40 -6.95
C VAL A 13 0.52 25.68 -7.04
N GLN A 14 0.22 25.15 -8.23
CA GLN A 14 -0.91 24.28 -8.45
C GLN A 14 -0.63 23.02 -7.63
N LEU A 15 -0.98 23.09 -6.34
CA LEU A 15 -1.04 21.97 -5.44
C LEU A 15 -2.00 21.00 -6.11
N GLY A 16 -1.44 19.98 -6.76
CA GLY A 16 -2.21 18.82 -7.17
C GLY A 16 -3.02 18.31 -5.98
N PRO A 17 -4.11 17.56 -6.23
CA PRO A 17 -4.87 16.97 -5.13
C PRO A 17 -3.90 16.26 -4.18
N PRO A 18 -4.07 16.43 -2.85
CA PRO A 18 -3.18 15.82 -1.89
C PRO A 18 -3.13 14.30 -2.15
N PRO A 19 -1.97 13.66 -1.94
CA PRO A 19 -1.84 12.23 -2.16
C PRO A 19 -2.89 11.45 -1.34
N PRO A 20 -3.34 10.26 -1.83
CA PRO A 20 -4.17 9.33 -1.07
C PRO A 20 -3.70 9.19 0.38
N LEU A 21 -4.63 9.16 1.33
CA LEU A 21 -4.31 8.67 2.68
C LEU A 21 -4.85 7.25 2.81
N ILE A 22 -3.95 6.28 3.01
CA ILE A 22 -4.27 4.87 3.19
C ILE A 22 -3.89 4.43 4.59
N SER A 23 -4.81 3.77 5.28
CA SER A 23 -4.60 3.20 6.60
C SER A 23 -4.29 1.72 6.44
N VAL A 24 -3.06 1.31 6.73
CA VAL A 24 -2.58 -0.05 6.47
C VAL A 24 -2.59 -0.89 7.75
N VAL A 25 -3.29 -2.02 7.72
CA VAL A 25 -3.11 -3.11 8.67
C VAL A 25 -2.04 -4.04 8.12
N GLU A 26 -0.86 -4.02 8.74
CA GLU A 26 0.24 -4.88 8.31
C GLU A 26 0.11 -6.29 8.91
N LEU A 27 0.21 -7.28 8.03
CA LEU A 27 0.25 -8.70 8.35
C LEU A 27 1.51 -9.30 7.73
N ALA A 28 2.07 -10.33 8.37
CA ALA A 28 3.18 -11.08 7.82
C ALA A 28 2.77 -12.55 7.75
N ASP A 29 2.95 -13.18 6.59
CA ASP A 29 2.72 -14.62 6.46
C ASP A 29 3.67 -15.41 7.37
N GLN A 30 3.32 -16.66 7.68
CA GLN A 30 4.14 -17.53 8.53
C GLN A 30 5.56 -17.74 7.97
N GLY A 31 5.74 -17.60 6.65
CA GLY A 31 7.03 -17.69 5.96
C GLY A 31 7.81 -16.37 5.85
N ALA A 32 7.31 -15.24 6.34
CA ALA A 32 7.99 -13.95 6.19
C ALA A 32 9.19 -13.81 7.16
N SER A 33 10.41 -13.72 6.61
CA SER A 33 11.61 -13.52 7.41
C SER A 33 11.63 -12.15 8.12
N ALA A 34 12.59 -11.98 9.04
CA ALA A 34 12.84 -10.67 9.66
C ALA A 34 13.29 -9.63 8.62
N GLU A 35 14.02 -10.07 7.60
CA GLU A 35 14.50 -9.25 6.50
C GLU A 35 13.34 -8.77 5.62
N SER A 36 12.42 -9.66 5.23
CA SER A 36 11.19 -9.28 4.51
C SER A 36 10.36 -8.24 5.27
N ARG A 37 10.25 -8.37 6.59
CA ARG A 37 9.55 -7.39 7.43
C ARG A 37 10.28 -6.04 7.46
N ALA A 38 11.60 -6.05 7.60
CA ALA A 38 12.41 -4.83 7.57
C ALA A 38 12.33 -4.13 6.20
N ALA A 39 12.39 -4.90 5.11
CA ALA A 39 12.23 -4.40 3.75
C ALA A 39 10.84 -3.77 3.55
N THR A 40 9.76 -4.44 4.00
CA THR A 40 8.41 -3.88 3.94
C THR A 40 8.33 -2.51 4.64
N GLN A 41 8.85 -2.42 5.87
CA GLN A 41 8.85 -1.16 6.63
C GLN A 41 9.64 -0.05 5.93
N LEU A 42 10.80 -0.38 5.35
CA LEU A 42 11.61 0.55 4.60
C LEU A 42 10.90 1.04 3.33
N ILE A 43 10.25 0.15 2.58
CA ILE A 43 9.48 0.51 1.38
C ILE A 43 8.32 1.42 1.76
N ILE A 44 7.56 1.10 2.82
CA ILE A 44 6.48 1.96 3.33
C ILE A 44 7.02 3.35 3.70
N GLY A 45 8.15 3.43 4.41
CA GLY A 45 8.76 4.70 4.80
C GLY A 45 9.26 5.54 3.62
N LYS A 46 9.58 4.91 2.49
CA LYS A 46 10.04 5.55 1.26
C LYS A 46 8.92 5.98 0.31
N LEU A 47 7.68 5.54 0.53
CA LEU A 47 6.51 6.07 -0.18
C LEU A 47 6.31 7.54 0.21
N GLN A 48 6.98 8.43 -0.55
CA GLN A 48 6.98 9.87 -0.33
C GLN A 48 5.56 10.48 -0.43
N PRO A 49 5.36 11.73 0.05
CA PRO A 49 4.10 12.48 -0.10
C PRO A 49 3.63 12.72 -1.54
N GLY A 50 4.33 12.23 -2.56
CA GLY A 50 3.90 12.26 -3.96
C GLY A 50 3.10 11.04 -4.42
N TYR A 51 3.25 9.88 -3.76
CA TYR A 51 2.65 8.62 -4.22
C TYR A 51 1.41 8.25 -3.42
N VAL A 52 1.58 8.12 -2.11
CA VAL A 52 0.56 7.73 -1.15
C VAL A 52 1.05 8.09 0.25
N ARG A 53 0.17 8.60 1.09
CA ARG A 53 0.42 8.71 2.52
C ARG A 53 -0.07 7.43 3.18
N VAL A 54 0.85 6.69 3.79
CA VAL A 54 0.54 5.49 4.55
C VAL A 54 0.55 5.82 6.03
N ARG A 55 -0.51 5.43 6.75
CA ARG A 55 -0.51 5.39 8.21
C ARG A 55 -0.82 3.98 8.68
N ARG A 56 -0.30 3.60 9.83
CA ARG A 56 -0.68 2.33 10.46
C ARG A 56 -2.15 2.39 10.90
N SER A 57 -2.90 1.33 10.62
CA SER A 57 -4.28 1.18 11.09
C SER A 57 -4.31 0.59 12.50
N GLU A 58 -5.30 1.02 13.28
CA GLU A 58 -5.59 0.50 14.62
C GLU A 58 -6.60 -0.66 14.60
N ALA A 59 -7.04 -1.12 13.42
CA ALA A 59 -7.99 -2.21 13.32
C ALA A 59 -7.41 -3.49 13.96
N PRO A 60 -8.21 -4.24 14.76
CA PRO A 60 -7.73 -5.39 15.50
C PRO A 60 -7.30 -6.52 14.54
N ALA A 61 -6.01 -6.87 14.58
CA ALA A 61 -5.43 -7.88 13.70
C ALA A 61 -5.99 -9.30 13.92
N GLY A 62 -6.61 -9.58 15.08
CA GLY A 62 -7.05 -10.93 15.46
C GLY A 62 -8.05 -11.59 14.49
N ALA A 63 -8.93 -10.81 13.86
CA ALA A 63 -9.87 -11.33 12.85
C ALA A 63 -9.21 -11.57 11.48
N LEU A 64 -8.05 -10.96 11.23
CA LEU A 64 -7.31 -11.10 9.98
C LEU A 64 -6.35 -12.30 10.02
N GLU A 65 -5.88 -12.67 11.22
CA GLU A 65 -5.03 -13.84 11.45
C GLU A 65 -5.72 -15.16 11.05
N THR A 66 -7.04 -15.25 11.17
CA THR A 66 -7.82 -16.44 10.79
C THR A 66 -7.87 -16.68 9.30
N CYS A 67 -7.56 -15.67 8.48
CA CYS A 67 -7.57 -15.79 7.02
C CYS A 67 -6.30 -16.45 6.45
N ARG A 68 -5.27 -16.69 7.26
CA ARG A 68 -3.94 -17.13 6.81
C ARG A 68 -3.86 -18.57 6.29
N THR A 69 -4.91 -19.38 6.45
CA THR A 69 -4.85 -20.83 6.21
C THR A 69 -5.01 -21.27 4.75
N ASP A 70 -5.64 -20.47 3.89
CA ASP A 70 -5.86 -20.86 2.49
C ASP A 70 -5.57 -19.71 1.51
N PRO A 71 -4.48 -19.80 0.70
CA PRO A 71 -4.12 -18.80 -0.30
C PRO A 71 -5.21 -18.53 -1.35
N ALA A 72 -6.04 -19.53 -1.69
CA ALA A 72 -7.07 -19.40 -2.73
C ALA A 72 -8.22 -18.47 -2.30
N VAL A 73 -8.50 -18.39 -1.00
CA VAL A 73 -9.55 -17.54 -0.42
C VAL A 73 -9.01 -16.41 0.47
N LEU A 74 -7.69 -16.29 0.57
CA LEU A 74 -7.01 -15.33 1.45
C LEU A 74 -7.48 -13.90 1.19
N ALA A 75 -7.52 -13.46 -0.07
CA ALA A 75 -7.92 -12.10 -0.40
C ALA A 75 -9.39 -11.81 -0.07
N SER A 76 -10.30 -12.74 -0.37
CA SER A 76 -11.73 -12.59 -0.03
C SER A 76 -11.95 -12.60 1.48
N CYS A 77 -11.28 -13.50 2.21
CA CYS A 77 -11.35 -13.54 3.67
C CYS A 77 -10.82 -12.25 4.30
N LEU A 78 -9.67 -11.72 3.84
CA LEU A 78 -9.12 -10.47 4.35
C LEU A 78 -10.04 -9.27 4.05
N SER A 79 -10.68 -9.23 2.87
CA SER A 79 -11.66 -8.20 2.52
C SER A 79 -12.88 -8.24 3.45
N GLU A 80 -13.43 -9.43 3.70
CA GLU A 80 -14.57 -9.63 4.60
C GLU A 80 -14.22 -9.30 6.06
N ALA A 81 -13.07 -9.76 6.54
CA ALA A 81 -12.58 -9.45 7.89
C ALA A 81 -12.33 -7.95 8.08
N LEU A 82 -11.80 -7.27 7.05
CA LEU A 82 -11.63 -5.82 7.07
C LEU A 82 -12.98 -5.08 7.12
N ALA A 83 -14.00 -5.58 6.40
CA ALA A 83 -15.36 -5.06 6.47
C ALA A 83 -15.99 -5.28 7.86
N GLN A 84 -15.84 -6.48 8.43
CA GLN A 84 -16.37 -6.84 9.76
C GLN A 84 -15.70 -6.06 10.90
N ALA A 85 -14.43 -5.69 10.75
CA ALA A 85 -13.70 -4.85 11.70
C ALA A 85 -14.17 -3.36 11.70
N GLY A 86 -15.15 -2.99 10.88
CA GLY A 86 -15.66 -1.63 10.81
C GLY A 86 -14.71 -0.65 10.13
N ALA A 87 -13.80 -1.15 9.28
CA ALA A 87 -12.80 -0.31 8.63
C ALA A 87 -13.46 0.72 7.68
N GLY A 88 -13.05 1.99 7.84
CA GLY A 88 -13.54 3.12 7.05
C GLY A 88 -12.89 3.21 5.66
N SER A 89 -13.22 4.27 4.91
CA SER A 89 -12.61 4.54 3.60
C SER A 89 -11.07 4.54 3.65
N GLY A 90 -10.45 3.98 2.61
CA GLY A 90 -8.98 3.93 2.48
C GLY A 90 -8.27 2.99 3.46
N HIS A 91 -8.97 2.10 4.15
CA HIS A 91 -8.32 1.05 4.95
C HIS A 91 -7.90 -0.12 4.06
N VAL A 92 -6.67 -0.60 4.24
CA VAL A 92 -6.09 -1.67 3.42
C VAL A 92 -5.39 -2.66 4.34
N VAL A 93 -5.55 -3.94 4.05
CA VAL A 93 -4.67 -4.98 4.60
C VAL A 93 -3.46 -5.11 3.69
N LEU A 94 -2.27 -5.01 4.25
CA LEU A 94 -1.03 -5.32 3.57
C LEU A 94 -0.45 -6.60 4.17
N MET A 95 -0.50 -7.69 3.41
CA MET A 95 0.14 -8.94 3.81
C MET A 95 1.48 -9.10 3.10
N THR A 96 2.54 -9.21 3.90
CA THR A 96 3.89 -9.52 3.44
C THR A 96 4.06 -11.03 3.32
N ARG A 97 4.51 -11.49 2.16
CA ARG A 97 4.89 -12.89 1.89
C ARG A 97 6.28 -12.94 1.29
N GLU A 98 7.04 -13.96 1.66
CA GLU A 98 8.32 -14.27 1.04
C GLU A 98 8.20 -15.62 0.34
N GLN A 99 8.65 -15.68 -0.92
CA GLN A 99 8.66 -16.90 -1.71
C GLN A 99 9.94 -16.93 -2.54
N ASP A 100 10.74 -17.98 -2.39
CA ASP A 100 11.99 -18.17 -3.15
C ASP A 100 12.96 -16.95 -3.09
N GLY A 101 13.03 -16.29 -1.92
CA GLY A 101 13.86 -15.10 -1.70
C GLY A 101 13.31 -13.79 -2.31
N VAL A 102 12.10 -13.85 -2.88
CA VAL A 102 11.38 -12.71 -3.46
C VAL A 102 10.36 -12.17 -2.47
N LEU A 103 10.34 -10.85 -2.30
CA LEU A 103 9.33 -10.17 -1.51
C LEU A 103 8.04 -9.99 -2.33
N HIS A 104 6.93 -10.46 -1.78
CA HIS A 104 5.60 -10.32 -2.34
C HIS A 104 4.70 -9.56 -1.36
N TRP A 105 3.91 -8.65 -1.90
CA TRP A 105 2.86 -7.96 -1.16
C TRP A 105 1.50 -8.35 -1.69
N LEU A 106 0.57 -8.61 -0.79
CA LEU A 106 -0.85 -8.70 -1.08
C LEU A 106 -1.56 -7.50 -0.43
N CYS A 107 -2.09 -6.59 -1.25
CA CYS A 107 -2.86 -5.43 -0.81
C CYS A 107 -4.36 -5.69 -1.02
N VAL A 108 -5.13 -5.68 0.06
CA VAL A 108 -6.57 -5.99 0.03
C VAL A 108 -7.37 -4.82 0.60
N GLY A 109 -8.34 -4.34 -0.18
CA GLY A 109 -9.31 -3.35 0.26
C GLY A 109 -10.60 -3.97 0.81
N ARG A 110 -11.48 -3.14 1.37
CA ARG A 110 -12.74 -3.57 2.01
C ARG A 110 -13.75 -4.19 1.03
N ASN A 111 -13.86 -3.63 -0.18
CA ASN A 111 -14.81 -4.10 -1.19
C ASN A 111 -14.07 -4.76 -2.36
N ALA A 112 -13.20 -5.73 -2.10
CA ALA A 112 -12.64 -6.52 -3.19
C ALA A 112 -13.80 -7.20 -3.95
N GLY A 113 -14.17 -6.63 -5.11
CA GLY A 113 -15.13 -7.26 -6.00
C GLY A 113 -14.63 -8.63 -6.50
N PRO A 114 -15.43 -9.41 -7.21
CA PRO A 114 -15.13 -10.81 -7.56
C PRO A 114 -13.94 -11.02 -8.55
N PHE A 115 -12.98 -10.10 -8.70
CA PHE A 115 -11.98 -10.15 -9.77
C PHE A 115 -10.51 -9.99 -9.35
N THR A 116 -9.80 -11.10 -9.66
CA THR A 116 -8.39 -11.31 -10.02
C THR A 116 -7.32 -10.89 -9.00
N ALA A 117 -6.79 -11.90 -8.29
CA ALA A 117 -5.60 -11.84 -7.45
C ALA A 117 -4.37 -11.15 -8.10
N SER A 118 -4.34 -11.06 -9.44
CA SER A 118 -3.22 -10.48 -10.21
C SER A 118 -2.99 -8.98 -9.98
N ARG A 119 -3.98 -8.21 -9.49
CA ARG A 119 -3.81 -6.77 -9.18
C ARG A 119 -3.64 -6.46 -7.70
N GLN A 120 -3.93 -7.44 -6.85
CA GLN A 120 -3.79 -7.32 -5.40
C GLN A 120 -2.45 -7.86 -4.92
N SER A 121 -1.86 -8.81 -5.66
CA SER A 121 -0.53 -9.34 -5.40
C SER A 121 0.50 -8.68 -6.31
N VAL A 122 1.58 -8.16 -5.73
CA VAL A 122 2.73 -7.63 -6.48
C VAL A 122 4.02 -8.32 -6.02
N SER A 123 4.89 -8.62 -6.98
CA SER A 123 6.27 -9.01 -6.70
C SER A 123 7.13 -7.74 -6.70
N LEU A 124 7.78 -7.49 -5.57
CA LEU A 124 8.67 -6.35 -5.38
C LEU A 124 10.11 -6.66 -5.77
N GLY A 125 10.46 -7.94 -5.89
CA GLY A 125 11.77 -8.39 -6.34
C GLY A 125 12.54 -9.16 -5.26
N PRO A 126 13.74 -9.64 -5.60
CA PRO A 126 14.61 -10.34 -4.64
C PRO A 126 14.99 -9.42 -3.48
N LEU A 127 15.00 -9.94 -2.25
CA LEU A 127 15.36 -9.15 -1.06
C LEU A 127 16.73 -8.47 -1.19
N THR A 128 17.69 -9.14 -1.84
CA THR A 128 19.05 -8.65 -2.10
C THR A 128 19.09 -7.39 -2.96
N ASP A 129 18.08 -7.21 -3.80
CA ASP A 129 18.05 -6.18 -4.85
C ASP A 129 17.13 -5.00 -4.48
N LEU A 130 16.30 -5.15 -3.43
CA LEU A 130 15.40 -4.10 -2.94
C LEU A 130 16.12 -2.83 -2.49
N TYR A 131 17.44 -2.90 -2.31
CA TYR A 131 18.29 -1.79 -1.89
C TYR A 131 19.14 -1.19 -3.04
N ALA A 132 19.03 -1.72 -4.26
CA ALA A 132 19.82 -1.29 -5.43
C ALA A 132 19.05 -0.32 -6.35
N ASP A 133 19.69 0.12 -7.45
CA ASP A 133 19.25 1.16 -8.41
C ASP A 133 17.90 0.91 -9.14
N GLY A 134 17.09 -0.07 -8.71
CA GLY A 134 15.70 -0.34 -9.13
C GLY A 134 14.61 0.19 -8.18
N GLU A 135 15.00 0.95 -7.15
CA GLU A 135 14.11 1.46 -6.09
C GLU A 135 12.84 2.15 -6.62
N SER A 136 12.94 2.93 -7.69
CA SER A 136 11.79 3.65 -8.28
C SER A 136 10.69 2.70 -8.78
N GLU A 137 11.08 1.57 -9.39
CA GLU A 137 10.12 0.58 -9.88
C GLU A 137 9.45 -0.16 -8.73
N VAL A 138 10.23 -0.54 -7.71
CA VAL A 138 9.71 -1.17 -6.47
C VAL A 138 8.69 -0.26 -5.80
N LEU A 139 9.04 1.03 -5.60
CA LEU A 139 8.15 2.01 -5.00
C LEU A 139 6.90 2.24 -5.86
N HIS A 140 7.03 2.25 -7.18
CA HIS A 140 5.88 2.39 -8.07
C HIS A 140 4.92 1.19 -7.96
N ARG A 141 5.43 -0.05 -7.98
CA ARG A 141 4.62 -1.27 -7.81
C ARG A 141 3.95 -1.31 -6.45
N ALA A 142 4.69 -0.98 -5.38
CA ALA A 142 4.16 -0.88 -4.02
C ALA A 142 3.06 0.17 -3.91
N ALA A 143 3.28 1.36 -4.46
CA ALA A 143 2.29 2.44 -4.48
C ALA A 143 1.03 2.04 -5.26
N ALA A 144 1.17 1.40 -6.42
CA ALA A 144 0.04 0.95 -7.24
C ALA A 144 -0.81 -0.10 -6.50
N CYS A 145 -0.17 -1.06 -5.83
CA CYS A 145 -0.82 -2.09 -5.01
C CYS A 145 -1.69 -1.45 -3.92
N LEU A 146 -1.11 -0.53 -3.13
CA LEU A 146 -1.82 0.15 -2.05
C LEU A 146 -2.94 1.05 -2.59
N THR A 147 -2.67 1.85 -3.62
CA THR A 147 -3.63 2.77 -4.27
C THR A 147 -4.85 2.00 -4.79
N TYR A 148 -4.63 0.84 -5.43
CA TYR A 148 -5.71 0.01 -5.94
C TYR A 148 -6.59 -0.56 -4.81
N ALA A 149 -5.97 -1.10 -3.75
CA ALA A 149 -6.69 -1.58 -2.57
C ALA A 149 -7.41 -0.44 -1.80
N GLY A 150 -6.80 0.76 -1.77
CA GLY A 150 -7.40 1.97 -1.20
C GLY A 150 -8.68 2.35 -1.95
N ASN A 151 -8.64 2.37 -3.28
CA ASN A 151 -9.80 2.64 -4.14
C ASN A 151 -10.91 1.58 -3.95
N GLN A 152 -10.56 0.29 -3.81
CA GLN A 152 -11.53 -0.75 -3.43
C GLN A 152 -12.20 -0.48 -2.07
N SER A 153 -11.59 0.34 -1.23
CA SER A 153 -12.12 0.70 0.09
C SER A 153 -12.92 2.00 0.07
N GLY A 154 -13.16 2.59 -1.09
CA GLY A 154 -13.94 3.83 -1.23
C GLY A 154 -13.15 5.08 -0.89
N TRP A 155 -11.86 5.09 -1.22
CA TRP A 155 -11.05 6.31 -1.34
C TRP A 155 -11.30 6.97 -2.69
#